data_AF-W4UY32-F1
#
_entry.id   AF-W4UY32-F1
#
_cell.length_a   1.000
_cell.length_b   1.000
_cell.length_c   1.000
_cell.angle_alpha   90.00
_cell.angle_beta   90.00
_cell.angle_gamma   90.00
#
_symmetry.space_group_name_H-M   'P 1'
#
loop_
_entity.id
_entity.type
_entity.pdbx_description
1 polymer ?
#
loop_
_entity_poly.entity_id
_entity_poly.type
_entity_poly.pdbx_seq_one_letter_code
_entity_poly.pdbx_strand_id
1 'polypeptide(L)'
;MKIRLLFLLPLLTFLMMGCGDSDSDTAALSVSRSSFNDINGKGDQVTLNINSNSTWVISAPSWCSPSMKSGNNSSDVTFVIAPNIEQKSRTGTIKISSDQISRSVTITQHAITLTEAEINSYSYKIPVVFHILYQNKTTSTQYIKEGRVNEIIAACNKLYGGSTNSSNINIEFILATEDEKGNTLTEPGVDRIEVSNPIFDCEDFMGDETKLKYVWDTDKYVNIFLYQFTNENILGISHLPIQ
;
A
#
# COMPACT_ATOMS: atom_id res chain seq x y z
N MET A 1 87.00 37.19 -42.71
CA MET A 1 87.21 37.63 -41.32
C MET A 1 85.88 37.51 -40.59
N LYS A 2 85.83 36.62 -39.58
CA LYS A 2 84.82 36.40 -38.52
C LYS A 2 83.37 35.99 -38.87
N ILE A 3 83.09 34.76 -38.43
CA ILE A 3 81.85 33.98 -38.30
C ILE A 3 81.03 34.47 -37.08
N ARG A 4 79.69 34.40 -37.09
CA ARG A 4 78.89 33.54 -36.17
C ARG A 4 77.36 33.64 -36.35
N LEU A 5 76.80 32.43 -36.34
CA LEU A 5 75.44 31.93 -36.25
C LEU A 5 74.78 32.25 -34.89
N LEU A 6 73.46 32.56 -34.82
CA LEU A 6 72.49 31.84 -33.95
C LEU A 6 71.03 32.36 -34.09
N PHE A 7 70.11 31.40 -33.97
CA PHE A 7 68.64 31.45 -33.88
C PHE A 7 68.08 32.28 -32.70
N LEU A 8 66.87 32.86 -32.85
CA LEU A 8 65.67 32.55 -32.05
C LEU A 8 64.43 33.35 -32.52
N LEU A 9 63.30 32.67 -32.67
CA LEU A 9 61.96 33.21 -32.95
C LEU A 9 61.31 33.75 -31.64
N PRO A 10 60.61 34.88 -31.66
CA PRO A 10 59.45 35.05 -30.78
C PRO A 10 58.24 35.65 -31.54
N LEU A 11 57.09 34.99 -31.50
CA LEU A 11 56.06 35.03 -30.45
C LEU A 11 54.99 36.07 -30.83
N LEU A 12 53.95 35.53 -31.46
CA LEU A 12 52.74 36.22 -31.90
C LEU A 12 52.07 36.92 -30.71
N THR A 13 51.89 38.22 -30.86
CA THR A 13 51.18 39.14 -29.97
C THR A 13 49.78 38.61 -29.65
N PHE A 14 49.61 38.08 -28.43
CA PHE A 14 48.29 37.80 -27.88
C PHE A 14 47.68 39.12 -27.39
N LEU A 15 46.61 39.53 -28.06
CA LEU A 15 45.81 40.70 -27.72
C LEU A 15 45.32 40.60 -26.28
N MET A 16 45.61 41.65 -25.52
CA MET A 16 44.91 41.97 -24.29
C MET A 16 43.54 42.60 -24.61
N MET A 17 42.63 42.39 -23.65
CA MET A 17 41.39 43.12 -23.37
C MET A 17 40.10 42.64 -24.03
N GLY A 18 39.22 42.19 -23.11
CA GLY A 18 37.81 41.96 -23.33
C GLY A 18 37.16 41.30 -22.12
N CYS A 19 37.47 41.75 -20.90
CA CYS A 19 36.64 41.45 -19.74
C CYS A 19 35.33 42.21 -19.94
N GLY A 20 34.35 41.55 -20.56
CA GLY A 20 32.97 41.96 -20.41
C GLY A 20 32.52 41.39 -19.08
N ASP A 21 32.34 42.25 -18.08
CA ASP A 21 31.48 41.96 -16.94
C ASP A 21 30.10 41.61 -17.50
N SER A 22 29.88 40.32 -17.74
CA SER A 22 28.53 39.80 -17.67
C SER A 22 28.26 39.70 -16.19
N ASP A 23 27.58 40.69 -15.63
CA ASP A 23 26.70 40.50 -14.48
C ASP A 23 25.69 39.40 -14.89
N SER A 24 26.15 38.15 -14.88
CA SER A 24 25.24 37.02 -14.87
C SER A 24 24.59 37.10 -13.50
N ASP A 25 23.32 37.47 -13.47
CA ASP A 25 22.45 37.27 -12.31
C ASP A 25 22.68 35.83 -11.84
N THR A 26 23.55 35.67 -10.86
CA THR A 26 23.93 34.35 -10.40
C THR A 26 22.70 33.84 -9.69
N ALA A 27 22.20 32.68 -10.12
CA ALA A 27 21.00 32.10 -9.54
C ALA A 27 21.18 32.00 -8.02
N ALA A 28 20.41 32.78 -7.27
CA ALA A 28 20.32 32.69 -5.82
C ALA A 28 19.26 31.65 -5.50
N LEU A 29 19.59 30.69 -4.64
CA LEU A 29 18.64 29.69 -4.15
C LEU A 29 18.87 29.41 -2.67
N SER A 30 17.85 29.69 -1.86
CA SER A 30 17.78 29.32 -0.46
C SER A 30 16.38 28.86 -0.08
N VAL A 31 16.28 28.16 1.05
CA VAL A 31 15.04 27.61 1.58
C VAL A 31 14.91 28.03 3.04
N SER A 32 13.69 28.24 3.52
CA SER A 32 13.47 28.73 4.89
C SER A 32 13.91 27.75 5.99
N ARG A 33 14.07 26.46 5.64
CA ARG A 33 14.63 25.43 6.53
C ARG A 33 15.15 24.24 5.74
N SER A 34 16.06 23.49 6.37
CA SER A 34 16.66 22.28 5.80
C SER A 34 16.00 20.98 6.27
N SER A 35 15.07 21.02 7.24
CA SER A 35 14.39 19.82 7.70
C SER A 35 13.00 20.05 8.30
N PHE A 36 12.21 18.98 8.30
CA PHE A 36 11.00 18.77 9.10
C PHE A 36 11.13 17.41 9.81
N ASN A 37 11.34 17.40 11.13
CA ASN A 37 11.77 16.18 11.84
C ASN A 37 10.64 15.42 12.55
N ASP A 38 9.45 16.02 12.67
CA ASP A 38 8.37 15.50 13.51
C ASP A 38 7.02 15.47 12.77
N ILE A 39 7.03 14.95 11.54
CA ILE A 39 5.78 14.79 10.80
C ILE A 39 4.97 13.63 11.40
N ASN A 40 3.69 13.89 11.64
CA ASN A 40 2.77 12.88 12.15
C ASN A 40 2.66 11.70 11.17
N GLY A 41 2.67 10.47 11.70
CA GLY A 41 2.50 9.25 10.90
C GLY A 41 1.15 9.15 10.19
N LYS A 42 0.13 9.90 10.63
CA LYS A 42 -1.18 10.03 9.95
C LYS A 42 -1.14 10.92 8.70
N GLY A 43 0.02 11.50 8.38
CA GLY A 43 0.15 12.51 7.34
C GLY A 43 0.02 13.92 7.90
N ASP A 44 0.48 14.89 7.12
CA ASP A 44 0.50 16.31 7.51
C ASP A 44 0.65 17.20 6.28
N GLN A 45 0.55 18.52 6.47
CA GLN A 45 0.92 19.52 5.48
C GLN A 45 2.01 20.43 6.03
N VAL A 46 3.06 20.60 5.25
CA VAL A 46 4.14 21.54 5.59
C VAL A 46 4.36 22.55 4.48
N THR A 47 4.73 23.78 4.86
CA THR A 47 5.04 24.84 3.89
C THR A 47 6.52 25.19 3.95
N LEU A 48 7.15 25.22 2.77
CA LEU A 48 8.52 25.64 2.57
C LEU A 48 8.53 26.93 1.75
N ASN A 49 9.22 27.95 2.26
CA ASN A 49 9.47 29.17 1.50
C ASN A 49 10.78 29.00 0.74
N ILE A 50 10.69 29.08 -0.59
CA ILE A 50 11.82 29.02 -1.51
C ILE A 50 12.14 30.46 -1.91
N ASN A 51 13.38 30.89 -1.69
CA ASN A 51 13.86 32.20 -2.13
C ASN A 51 14.75 32.02 -3.35
N SER A 52 14.37 32.66 -4.46
CA SER A 52 15.14 32.61 -5.70
C SER A 52 14.93 33.85 -6.57
N ASN A 53 15.90 34.13 -7.44
CA ASN A 53 15.83 35.10 -8.53
C ASN A 53 15.71 34.42 -9.91
N SER A 54 15.59 33.09 -9.96
CA SER A 54 15.57 32.28 -11.18
C SER A 54 14.47 31.22 -11.14
N THR A 55 14.32 30.47 -12.22
CA THR A 55 13.43 29.29 -12.26
C THR A 55 13.99 28.14 -11.45
N TRP A 56 13.10 27.35 -10.85
CA TRP A 56 13.47 26.18 -10.06
C TRP A 56 12.49 25.02 -10.26
N VAL A 57 12.98 23.81 -9.96
CA VAL A 57 12.21 22.55 -10.01
C VAL A 57 12.34 21.80 -8.69
N ILE A 58 11.29 21.04 -8.34
CA ILE A 58 11.19 20.23 -7.14
C ILE A 58 11.15 18.76 -7.52
N SER A 59 11.99 17.97 -6.88
CA SER A 59 11.88 16.51 -6.80
C SER A 59 11.59 16.12 -5.36
N ALA A 60 10.58 15.27 -5.15
CA ALA A 60 10.14 14.83 -3.82
C ALA A 60 9.85 13.33 -3.84
N PRO A 61 9.89 12.64 -2.68
CA PRO A 61 9.45 11.26 -2.55
C PRO A 61 7.99 11.08 -2.98
N SER A 62 7.63 9.88 -3.44
CA SER A 62 6.26 9.57 -3.93
C SER A 62 5.15 9.83 -2.89
N TRP A 63 5.48 9.76 -1.60
CA TRP A 63 4.58 10.03 -0.48
C TRP A 63 4.51 11.50 -0.06
N CYS A 64 5.22 12.41 -0.75
CA CYS A 64 5.25 13.84 -0.46
C CYS A 64 4.92 14.63 -1.73
N SER A 65 3.70 15.18 -1.79
CA SER A 65 3.16 15.84 -2.97
C SER A 65 3.23 17.37 -2.85
N PRO A 66 4.07 18.05 -3.65
CA PRO A 66 4.10 19.50 -3.66
C PRO A 66 2.89 20.09 -4.41
N SER A 67 2.41 21.24 -3.95
CA SER A 67 1.38 22.07 -4.61
C SER A 67 1.80 22.55 -6.01
N MET A 68 3.10 22.67 -6.25
CA MET A 68 3.69 22.96 -7.56
C MET A 68 5.05 22.26 -7.70
N LYS A 69 5.36 21.75 -8.90
CA LYS A 69 6.62 21.02 -9.17
C LYS A 69 7.74 21.91 -9.68
N SER A 70 7.44 23.13 -10.08
CA SER A 70 8.39 24.13 -10.54
C SER A 70 7.81 25.53 -10.34
N GLY A 71 8.68 26.54 -10.34
CA GLY A 71 8.29 27.93 -10.21
C GLY A 71 9.38 28.88 -10.67
N ASN A 72 9.11 30.18 -10.55
CA ASN A 72 10.03 31.25 -10.89
C ASN A 72 10.01 32.30 -9.77
N ASN A 73 11.18 32.84 -9.44
CA ASN A 73 11.40 33.69 -8.27
C ASN A 73 11.01 32.99 -6.96
N SER A 74 10.97 33.76 -5.87
CA SER A 74 10.54 33.25 -4.57
C SER A 74 9.07 32.80 -4.56
N SER A 75 8.79 31.69 -3.88
CA SER A 75 7.43 31.17 -3.70
C SER A 75 7.31 30.36 -2.42
N ASP A 76 6.10 30.32 -1.89
CA ASP A 76 5.72 29.35 -0.87
C ASP A 76 5.19 28.09 -1.54
N VAL A 77 5.69 26.93 -1.11
CA VAL A 77 5.25 25.63 -1.62
C VAL A 77 4.77 24.79 -0.44
N THR A 78 3.49 24.45 -0.46
CA THR A 78 2.90 23.48 0.47
C THR A 78 3.11 22.07 -0.05
N PHE A 79 3.53 21.16 0.83
CA PHE A 79 3.70 19.74 0.60
C PHE A 79 2.68 18.96 1.40
N VAL A 80 1.89 18.13 0.73
CA VAL A 80 0.97 17.17 1.36
C VAL A 80 1.72 15.86 1.55
N ILE A 81 1.87 15.44 2.80
CA ILE A 81 2.59 14.23 3.19
C ILE A 81 1.56 13.13 3.47
N ALA A 82 1.61 12.06 2.68
CA ALA A 82 0.72 10.92 2.85
C ALA A 82 0.98 10.21 4.20
N PRO A 83 0.00 9.45 4.73
CA PRO A 83 0.21 8.63 5.91
C PRO A 83 1.40 7.65 5.74
N ASN A 84 2.09 7.37 6.83
CA ASN A 84 3.12 6.34 6.93
C ASN A 84 2.53 5.12 7.66
N ILE A 85 1.91 4.22 6.91
CA ILE A 85 1.26 3.00 7.45
C ILE A 85 2.26 1.91 7.86
N GLU A 86 3.55 2.16 7.68
CA GLU A 86 4.62 1.24 8.08
C GLU A 86 4.88 1.30 9.59
N GLN A 87 5.49 0.23 10.12
CA GLN A 87 5.83 0.09 11.54
C GLN A 87 7.06 0.91 11.97
N LYS A 88 7.72 1.60 11.03
CA LYS A 88 8.95 2.38 11.29
C LYS A 88 8.82 3.78 10.71
N SER A 89 9.45 4.74 11.39
CA SER A 89 9.63 6.08 10.86
C SER A 89 10.35 6.02 9.52
N ARG A 90 9.97 6.92 8.61
CA ARG A 90 10.57 7.04 7.28
C ARG A 90 11.16 8.42 7.07
N THR A 91 12.20 8.46 6.24
CA THR A 91 12.87 9.69 5.86
C THR A 91 12.92 9.81 4.36
N GLY A 92 12.72 11.02 3.84
CA GLY A 92 12.86 11.34 2.43
C GLY A 92 13.43 12.74 2.23
N THR A 93 13.95 12.98 1.03
CA THR A 93 14.61 14.25 0.71
C THR A 93 13.86 14.95 -0.41
N ILE A 94 13.42 16.18 -0.14
CA ILE A 94 12.99 17.11 -1.18
C ILE A 94 14.23 17.79 -1.74
N LYS A 95 14.40 17.76 -3.05
CA LYS A 95 15.48 18.47 -3.75
C LYS A 95 14.89 19.60 -4.57
N ILE A 96 15.36 20.82 -4.31
CA ILE A 96 15.06 22.02 -5.08
C ILE A 96 16.30 22.33 -5.92
N SER A 97 16.14 22.57 -7.21
CA SER A 97 17.25 22.83 -8.13
C SER A 97 16.95 24.03 -9.02
N SER A 98 17.92 24.94 -9.14
CA SER A 98 17.93 26.11 -10.00
C SER A 98 19.30 26.17 -10.66
N ASP A 99 19.35 26.01 -11.98
CA ASP A 99 20.58 25.86 -12.76
C ASP A 99 21.56 24.84 -12.16
N GLN A 100 22.75 25.28 -11.73
CA GLN A 100 23.78 24.44 -11.10
C GLN A 100 23.66 24.35 -9.57
N ILE A 101 22.71 25.06 -8.96
CA ILE A 101 22.57 25.15 -7.51
C ILE A 101 21.39 24.29 -7.06
N SER A 102 21.62 23.52 -5.98
CA SER A 102 20.59 22.72 -5.36
C SER A 102 20.55 22.89 -3.85
N ARG A 103 19.34 22.76 -3.29
CA ARG A 103 19.07 22.69 -1.86
C ARG A 103 18.28 21.42 -1.57
N SER A 104 18.61 20.80 -0.45
CA SER A 104 17.94 19.61 0.04
C SER A 104 17.22 19.93 1.33
N VAL A 105 15.99 19.43 1.46
CA VAL A 105 15.20 19.50 2.69
C VAL A 105 14.81 18.08 3.08
N THR A 106 15.23 17.67 4.27
CA THR A 106 14.93 16.34 4.81
C THR A 106 13.57 16.34 5.50
N ILE A 107 12.72 15.37 5.19
CA ILE A 107 11.48 15.11 5.91
C ILE A 107 11.63 13.79 6.64
N THR A 108 11.45 13.82 7.96
CA THR A 108 11.31 12.64 8.80
C THR A 108 9.88 12.57 9.30
N GLN A 109 9.24 11.45 9.02
CA GLN A 109 7.86 11.16 9.41
C GLN A 109 7.83 9.94 10.32
N HIS A 110 7.10 10.05 11.42
CA HIS A 110 6.91 8.97 12.37
C HIS A 110 6.11 7.80 11.76
N ALA A 111 6.22 6.61 12.35
CA ALA A 111 5.26 5.53 12.07
C ALA A 111 3.84 5.97 12.47
N ILE A 112 2.81 5.45 11.79
CA ILE A 112 1.43 5.71 12.22
C ILE A 112 1.22 5.15 13.62
N THR A 113 0.64 5.97 14.50
CA THR A 113 0.16 5.53 15.82
C THR A 113 -1.33 5.79 15.86
N LEU A 114 -2.11 4.73 16.00
CA LEU A 114 -3.56 4.81 16.19
C LEU A 114 -3.86 4.76 17.69
N THR A 115 -4.79 5.59 18.13
CA THR A 115 -5.35 5.47 19.48
C THR A 115 -6.22 4.23 19.58
N GLU A 116 -6.46 3.74 20.80
CA GLU A 116 -7.37 2.61 21.03
C GLU A 116 -8.77 2.89 20.49
N ALA A 117 -9.26 4.12 20.61
CA ALA A 117 -10.54 4.53 20.03
C ALA A 117 -10.55 4.44 18.49
N GLU A 118 -9.45 4.81 17.84
CA GLU A 118 -9.32 4.68 16.38
C GLU A 118 -9.22 3.23 15.96
N ILE A 119 -8.40 2.42 16.65
CA ILE A 119 -8.32 0.97 16.41
C ILE A 119 -9.71 0.38 16.50
N ASN A 120 -10.42 0.63 17.61
CA ASN A 120 -11.78 0.13 17.85
C ASN A 120 -12.83 0.68 16.88
N SER A 121 -12.55 1.78 16.17
CA SER A 121 -13.41 2.28 15.10
C SER A 121 -13.21 1.54 13.76
N TYR A 122 -12.07 0.89 13.56
CA TYR A 122 -11.79 0.09 12.36
C TYR A 122 -12.30 -1.35 12.50
N SER A 123 -13.58 -1.59 12.21
CA SER A 123 -14.08 -2.97 12.09
C SER A 123 -13.65 -3.55 10.73
N TYR A 124 -12.77 -4.55 10.76
CA TYR A 124 -12.35 -5.27 9.55
C TYR A 124 -13.43 -6.26 9.14
N LYS A 125 -14.14 -5.96 8.05
CA LYS A 125 -15.17 -6.85 7.51
C LYS A 125 -14.53 -7.87 6.58
N ILE A 126 -14.63 -9.14 6.92
CA ILE A 126 -14.09 -10.26 6.15
C ILE A 126 -15.25 -10.99 5.46
N PRO A 127 -15.37 -10.92 4.13
CA PRO A 127 -16.36 -11.68 3.38
C PRO A 127 -16.13 -13.19 3.51
N VAL A 128 -17.21 -13.93 3.77
CA VAL A 128 -17.22 -15.38 3.90
C VAL A 128 -18.20 -15.98 2.89
N VAL A 129 -17.78 -17.07 2.25
CA VAL A 129 -18.62 -17.91 1.40
C VAL A 129 -18.51 -19.38 1.84
N PHE A 130 -19.65 -20.04 1.91
CA PHE A 130 -19.78 -21.46 2.18
C PHE A 130 -20.13 -22.20 0.89
N HIS A 131 -19.20 -23.03 0.40
CA HIS A 131 -19.41 -23.93 -0.73
C HIS A 131 -19.98 -25.25 -0.21
N ILE A 132 -21.27 -25.47 -0.46
CA ILE A 132 -22.00 -26.66 0.01
C ILE A 132 -22.06 -27.66 -1.15
N LEU A 133 -21.29 -28.74 -1.05
CA LEU A 133 -21.30 -29.83 -2.02
C LEU A 133 -22.42 -30.81 -1.69
N TYR A 134 -23.31 -31.06 -2.63
CA TYR A 134 -24.46 -31.93 -2.42
C TYR A 134 -24.78 -32.78 -3.66
N GLN A 135 -25.42 -33.92 -3.47
CA GLN A 135 -25.98 -34.71 -4.58
C GLN A 135 -27.49 -34.55 -4.65
N ASN A 136 -28.18 -34.57 -3.50
CA ASN A 136 -29.63 -34.50 -3.44
C ASN A 136 -30.06 -33.50 -2.36
N LYS A 137 -30.92 -32.55 -2.74
CA LYS A 137 -31.45 -31.50 -1.86
C LYS A 137 -32.25 -32.06 -0.67
N THR A 138 -32.75 -33.29 -0.77
CA THR A 138 -33.50 -33.93 0.32
C THR A 138 -32.60 -34.58 1.37
N THR A 139 -31.30 -34.74 1.07
CA THR A 139 -30.35 -35.35 2.00
C THR A 139 -29.86 -34.30 3.00
N SER A 140 -30.47 -34.24 4.18
CA SER A 140 -30.18 -33.19 5.18
C SER A 140 -28.74 -33.19 5.72
N THR A 141 -28.01 -34.29 5.57
CA THR A 141 -26.58 -34.38 5.92
C THR A 141 -25.66 -33.75 4.86
N GLN A 142 -26.17 -33.50 3.66
CA GLN A 142 -25.43 -32.88 2.53
C GLN A 142 -25.99 -31.50 2.18
N TYR A 143 -27.30 -31.30 2.36
CA TYR A 143 -27.99 -30.07 2.02
C TYR A 143 -28.38 -29.31 3.28
N ILE A 144 -27.54 -28.36 3.67
CA ILE A 144 -27.78 -27.53 4.84
C ILE A 144 -29.02 -26.67 4.61
N LYS A 145 -29.87 -26.61 5.63
CA LYS A 145 -31.09 -25.80 5.64
C LYS A 145 -30.75 -24.32 5.45
N GLU A 146 -31.53 -23.66 4.61
CA GLU A 146 -31.46 -22.23 4.39
C GLU A 146 -31.49 -21.45 5.71
N GLY A 147 -30.60 -20.47 5.83
CA GLY A 147 -30.46 -19.62 7.01
C GLY A 147 -29.58 -20.19 8.13
N ARG A 148 -29.22 -21.48 8.09
CA ARG A 148 -28.30 -22.06 9.08
C ARG A 148 -26.92 -21.40 9.04
N VAL A 149 -26.46 -20.98 7.87
CA VAL A 149 -25.19 -20.27 7.68
C VAL A 149 -25.19 -18.90 8.38
N ASN A 150 -26.33 -18.20 8.39
CA ASN A 150 -26.49 -16.94 9.14
C ASN A 150 -26.25 -17.15 10.65
N GLU A 151 -26.80 -18.23 11.20
CA GLU A 151 -26.63 -18.58 12.62
C GLU A 151 -25.16 -18.90 12.94
N ILE A 152 -24.47 -19.61 12.05
CA ILE A 152 -23.06 -19.97 12.20
C ILE A 152 -22.19 -18.71 12.22
N ILE A 153 -22.38 -17.78 11.28
CA ILE A 153 -21.62 -16.53 11.26
C ILE A 153 -21.95 -15.64 12.46
N ALA A 154 -23.22 -15.56 12.89
CA ALA A 154 -23.58 -14.83 14.11
C ALA A 154 -22.89 -15.40 15.35
N ALA A 155 -22.82 -16.74 15.47
CA ALA A 155 -22.08 -17.39 16.55
C ALA A 155 -20.57 -17.14 16.46
N CYS A 156 -19.99 -17.18 15.24
CA CYS A 156 -18.60 -16.87 14.98
C CYS A 156 -18.24 -15.44 15.43
N ASN A 157 -18.99 -14.43 14.96
CA ASN A 157 -18.79 -13.04 15.36
C ASN A 157 -18.91 -12.82 16.87
N LYS A 158 -19.80 -13.56 17.55
CA LYS A 158 -19.88 -13.52 19.02
C LYS A 158 -18.61 -14.06 19.70
N LEU A 159 -17.99 -15.11 19.16
CA LEU A 159 -16.76 -15.68 19.70
C LEU A 159 -15.56 -14.75 19.47
N TYR A 160 -15.48 -14.12 18.30
CA TYR A 160 -14.37 -13.23 17.92
C TYR A 160 -14.54 -11.78 18.41
N GLY A 161 -15.76 -11.38 18.78
CA GLY A 161 -16.07 -10.07 19.36
C GLY A 161 -15.58 -9.85 20.80
N GLY A 162 -14.83 -10.79 21.36
CA GLY A 162 -14.29 -10.72 22.72
C GLY A 162 -15.29 -11.08 23.81
N SER A 163 -14.77 -11.34 25.01
CA SER A 163 -15.53 -11.69 26.21
C SER A 163 -14.74 -11.27 27.46
N THR A 164 -15.24 -11.60 28.65
CA THR A 164 -14.52 -11.34 29.91
C THR A 164 -13.09 -11.90 29.94
N ASN A 165 -12.81 -12.97 29.19
CA ASN A 165 -11.50 -13.64 29.15
C ASN A 165 -10.87 -13.67 27.74
N SER A 166 -11.43 -12.93 26.77
CA SER A 166 -10.88 -12.87 25.41
C SER A 166 -10.96 -11.46 24.85
N SER A 167 -9.87 -11.00 24.24
CA SER A 167 -9.87 -9.70 23.57
C SER A 167 -10.77 -9.72 22.35
N ASN A 168 -11.47 -8.61 22.10
CA ASN A 168 -12.08 -8.36 20.81
C ASN A 168 -10.95 -8.11 19.81
N ILE A 169 -10.86 -8.93 18.76
CA ILE A 169 -9.82 -8.77 17.72
C ILE A 169 -10.24 -7.81 16.60
N ASN A 170 -11.42 -7.20 16.74
CA ASN A 170 -11.99 -6.18 15.87
C ASN A 170 -12.19 -6.62 14.41
N ILE A 171 -12.62 -7.87 14.25
CA ILE A 171 -12.98 -8.49 12.98
C ILE A 171 -14.48 -8.80 13.00
N GLU A 172 -15.15 -8.52 11.89
CA GLU A 172 -16.52 -8.92 11.63
C GLU A 172 -16.55 -9.81 10.38
N PHE A 173 -16.94 -11.07 10.54
CA PHE A 173 -17.25 -11.94 9.41
C PHE A 173 -18.60 -11.55 8.82
N ILE A 174 -18.64 -11.26 7.53
CA ILE A 174 -19.87 -10.94 6.80
C ILE A 174 -20.10 -11.96 5.70
N LEU A 175 -21.34 -12.39 5.51
CA LEU A 175 -21.68 -13.27 4.40
C LEU A 175 -21.64 -12.50 3.09
N ALA A 176 -20.97 -13.07 2.08
CA ALA A 176 -20.94 -12.47 0.74
C ALA A 176 -22.38 -12.28 0.22
N THR A 177 -22.70 -11.13 -0.35
CA THR A 177 -24.04 -10.89 -0.92
C THR A 177 -24.07 -11.06 -2.44
N GLU A 178 -22.89 -11.11 -3.05
CA GLU A 178 -22.67 -11.26 -4.48
C GLU A 178 -21.65 -12.37 -4.75
N ASP A 179 -21.73 -13.00 -5.92
CA ASP A 179 -20.74 -13.94 -6.43
C ASP A 179 -19.50 -13.22 -7.00
N GLU A 180 -18.49 -13.99 -7.44
CA GLU A 180 -17.25 -13.42 -8.03
C GLU A 180 -17.48 -12.57 -9.29
N LYS A 181 -18.64 -12.69 -9.93
CA LYS A 181 -19.03 -11.93 -11.12
C LYS A 181 -19.89 -10.72 -10.77
N GLY A 182 -20.18 -10.48 -9.48
CA GLY A 182 -21.01 -9.38 -8.99
C GLY A 182 -22.52 -9.66 -9.07
N ASN A 183 -22.95 -10.91 -9.28
CA ASN A 183 -24.38 -11.24 -9.24
C ASN A 183 -24.82 -11.48 -7.81
N THR A 184 -25.99 -10.95 -7.44
CA THR A 184 -26.56 -11.18 -6.10
C THR A 184 -26.86 -12.66 -5.85
N LEU A 185 -26.40 -13.17 -4.71
CA LEU A 185 -26.68 -14.53 -4.26
C LEU A 185 -28.12 -14.66 -3.79
N THR A 186 -28.75 -15.81 -4.05
CA THR A 186 -30.09 -16.11 -3.54
C THR A 186 -30.09 -16.26 -2.01
N GLU A 187 -29.05 -16.88 -1.48
CA GLU A 187 -28.78 -17.00 -0.05
C GLU A 187 -27.39 -16.40 0.22
N PRO A 188 -27.29 -15.28 0.99
CA PRO A 188 -26.02 -14.65 1.27
C PRO A 188 -24.98 -15.63 1.84
N GLY A 189 -23.79 -15.59 1.26
CA GLY A 189 -22.61 -16.36 1.62
C GLY A 189 -22.77 -17.85 1.38
N VAL A 190 -23.71 -18.27 0.54
CA VAL A 190 -23.93 -19.68 0.22
C VAL A 190 -23.81 -19.91 -1.29
N ASP A 191 -22.87 -20.77 -1.63
CA ASP A 191 -22.69 -21.32 -2.97
C ASP A 191 -23.02 -22.82 -2.94
N ARG A 192 -24.03 -23.25 -3.70
CA ARG A 192 -24.52 -24.63 -3.68
C ARG A 192 -24.07 -25.37 -4.94
N ILE A 193 -23.20 -26.35 -4.75
CA ILE A 193 -22.53 -27.06 -5.85
C ILE A 193 -23.04 -28.50 -5.91
N GLU A 194 -23.80 -28.82 -6.96
CA GLU A 194 -24.27 -30.19 -7.19
C GLU A 194 -23.13 -31.06 -7.73
N VAL A 195 -22.86 -32.19 -7.07
CA VAL A 195 -21.82 -33.15 -7.46
C VAL A 195 -22.36 -34.58 -7.42
N SER A 196 -21.76 -35.46 -8.20
CA SER A 196 -22.18 -36.87 -8.29
C SER A 196 -21.96 -37.65 -7.00
N ASN A 197 -20.95 -37.30 -6.19
CA ASN A 197 -20.69 -37.89 -4.88
C ASN A 197 -20.03 -36.85 -3.96
N PRO A 198 -20.74 -36.29 -2.96
CA PRO A 198 -20.22 -35.25 -2.06
C PRO A 198 -19.49 -35.84 -0.84
N ILE A 199 -18.87 -37.01 -1.01
CA ILE A 199 -18.06 -37.68 0.01
C ILE A 199 -16.62 -37.69 -0.49
N PHE A 200 -15.73 -37.00 0.21
CA PHE A 200 -14.33 -36.83 -0.18
C PHE A 200 -13.39 -37.06 1.02
N ASP A 201 -12.18 -37.53 0.74
CA ASP A 201 -11.08 -37.37 1.69
C ASP A 201 -10.69 -35.89 1.75
N CYS A 202 -10.54 -35.34 2.94
CA CYS A 202 -10.38 -33.91 3.11
C CYS A 202 -8.99 -33.41 2.69
N GLU A 203 -7.94 -34.22 2.92
CA GLU A 203 -6.58 -33.87 2.52
C GLU A 203 -6.44 -33.96 1.00
N ASP A 204 -6.98 -35.03 0.39
CA ASP A 204 -7.01 -35.16 -1.06
C ASP A 204 -7.82 -34.03 -1.72
N PHE A 205 -8.95 -33.64 -1.12
CA PHE A 205 -9.76 -32.53 -1.64
C PHE A 205 -9.00 -31.19 -1.60
N MET A 206 -8.28 -30.91 -0.53
CA MET A 206 -7.50 -29.67 -0.39
C MET A 206 -6.24 -29.66 -1.26
N GLY A 207 -5.67 -30.82 -1.58
CA GLY A 207 -4.49 -30.96 -2.44
C GLY A 207 -4.78 -31.06 -3.94
N ASP A 208 -6.03 -31.26 -4.35
CA ASP A 208 -6.41 -31.51 -5.75
C ASP A 208 -6.69 -30.21 -6.52
N GLU A 209 -5.78 -29.86 -7.45
CA GLU A 209 -5.89 -28.67 -8.32
C GLU A 209 -7.21 -28.61 -9.10
N THR A 210 -7.85 -29.75 -9.41
CA THR A 210 -9.13 -29.75 -10.11
C THR A 210 -10.28 -29.19 -9.28
N LYS A 211 -10.10 -29.08 -7.95
CA LYS A 211 -11.07 -28.49 -7.02
C LYS A 211 -10.96 -26.97 -6.94
N LEU A 212 -9.86 -26.37 -7.40
CA LEU A 212 -9.67 -24.91 -7.42
C LEU A 212 -10.76 -24.17 -8.20
N LYS A 213 -11.41 -24.84 -9.16
CA LYS A 213 -12.56 -24.29 -9.90
C LYS A 213 -13.76 -23.89 -9.02
N TYR A 214 -13.81 -24.34 -7.77
CA TYR A 214 -14.85 -24.00 -6.81
C TYR A 214 -14.43 -22.89 -5.84
N VAL A 215 -13.13 -22.60 -5.76
CA VAL A 215 -12.57 -21.63 -4.81
C VAL A 215 -12.75 -20.23 -5.39
N TRP A 216 -13.42 -19.36 -4.65
CA TRP A 216 -13.47 -17.94 -4.98
C TRP A 216 -12.16 -17.25 -4.60
N ASP A 217 -11.86 -16.13 -5.24
CA ASP A 217 -10.66 -15.30 -5.03
C ASP A 217 -10.27 -15.20 -3.54
N THR A 218 -9.15 -15.84 -3.19
CA THR A 218 -8.68 -15.99 -1.82
C THR A 218 -8.18 -14.67 -1.21
N ASP A 219 -7.92 -13.66 -2.04
CA ASP A 219 -7.58 -12.31 -1.56
C ASP A 219 -8.84 -11.52 -1.16
N LYS A 220 -10.03 -12.00 -1.54
CA LYS A 220 -11.32 -11.34 -1.26
C LYS A 220 -12.20 -12.10 -0.28
N TYR A 221 -12.16 -13.43 -0.29
CA TYR A 221 -13.11 -14.26 0.46
C TYR A 221 -12.42 -15.32 1.31
N VAL A 222 -12.96 -15.53 2.51
CA VAL A 222 -12.73 -16.77 3.25
C VAL A 222 -13.64 -17.85 2.67
N ASN A 223 -13.03 -18.86 2.05
CA ASN A 223 -13.72 -19.98 1.41
C ASN A 223 -13.88 -21.12 2.42
N ILE A 224 -15.13 -21.53 2.68
CA ILE A 224 -15.44 -22.65 3.59
C ILE A 224 -16.17 -23.74 2.80
N PHE A 225 -15.57 -24.91 2.69
CA PHE A 225 -16.20 -26.06 2.02
C PHE A 225 -16.93 -26.94 3.02
N LEU A 226 -18.19 -27.24 2.75
CA LEU A 226 -19.03 -28.14 3.54
C LEU A 226 -19.42 -29.35 2.71
N TYR A 227 -18.90 -30.51 3.11
CA TYR A 227 -19.15 -31.82 2.51
C TYR A 227 -18.86 -32.92 3.53
N GLN A 228 -19.25 -34.15 3.21
CA GLN A 228 -19.01 -35.28 4.10
C GLN A 228 -17.60 -35.82 3.90
N PHE A 229 -16.85 -35.96 5.00
CA PHE A 229 -15.51 -36.55 4.95
C PHE A 229 -15.61 -38.08 4.91
N THR A 230 -14.67 -38.73 4.23
CA THR A 230 -14.51 -40.19 4.28
C THR A 230 -14.12 -40.67 5.68
N ASN A 231 -13.35 -39.87 6.42
CA ASN A 231 -12.95 -40.13 7.80
C ASN A 231 -13.88 -39.44 8.80
N GLU A 232 -14.71 -40.22 9.48
CA GLU A 232 -15.71 -39.72 10.43
C GLU A 232 -15.13 -39.11 11.71
N ASN A 233 -13.82 -39.30 11.99
CA ASN A 233 -13.18 -38.74 13.18
C ASN A 233 -12.64 -37.31 12.96
N ILE A 234 -12.68 -36.80 11.73
CA ILE A 234 -12.20 -35.46 11.39
C ILE A 234 -13.42 -34.55 11.19
N LEU A 235 -13.48 -33.45 11.96
CA LEU A 235 -14.61 -32.49 11.91
C LEU A 235 -14.32 -31.25 11.06
N GLY A 236 -13.08 -31.07 10.63
CA GLY A 236 -12.66 -29.96 9.78
C GLY A 236 -11.14 -29.86 9.72
N ILE A 237 -10.65 -29.27 8.63
CA ILE A 237 -9.24 -28.94 8.41
C ILE A 237 -9.16 -27.53 7.79
N SER A 238 -7.99 -26.92 7.85
CA SER A 238 -7.75 -25.56 7.34
C SER A 238 -6.37 -25.47 6.71
N HIS A 239 -6.21 -24.58 5.71
CA HIS A 239 -4.89 -24.24 5.18
C HIS A 239 -4.34 -23.02 5.93
N LEU A 240 -3.06 -23.05 6.30
CA LEU A 240 -2.40 -21.89 6.89
C LEU A 240 -1.90 -20.96 5.78
N PRO A 241 -1.84 -19.64 6.02
CA PRO A 241 -1.19 -18.72 5.10
C PRO A 241 0.25 -19.16 4.82
N ILE A 242 0.65 -19.14 3.55
CA ILE A 242 2.05 -19.35 3.16
C ILE A 242 2.85 -18.15 3.67
N GLN A 243 3.87 -18.41 4.51
CA GLN A 243 4.79 -17.38 5.02
C GLN A 243 5.82 -16.95 3.99
#